data_AF-A0A0B5DGS8-F1
#
_entry.id   AF-A0A0B5DGS8-F1
#
_cell.length_a   1.000
_cell.length_b   1.000
_cell.length_c   1.000
_cell.angle_alpha   90.00
_cell.angle_beta   90.00
_cell.angle_gamma   90.00
#
_symmetry.space_group_name_H-M   'P 1'
#
loop_
_entity.id
_entity.type
_entity.pdbx_description
1 polymer ?
#
loop_
_entity_poly.entity_id
_entity_poly.type
_entity_poly.pdbx_seq_one_letter_code
_entity_poly.pdbx_strand_id
1 'polypeptide(L)'
;MVPIVQVHQADAPGVPFPEGTDLLQVLWCPYAHGEYCYPLPQVHWRDSGAIKDILPTPEPVEALPKDWYPDPCVVHPEQVTEYPSRDLSRDTHDALHARFEELKATTGLYYSYHLAEAPGIKLGGYPGWTQEPCWPDCEACGDRMEHLLTVASEEFDGESWRTWLPVEDRTDSGWTEAADNPAGLCLGDVGGVYIFECRTCLDRPIGHWFDCS
;
A
#
# COMPACT_ATOMS: atom_id res chain seq x y z
N MET A 1 13.86 -14.31 -2.89
CA MET A 1 12.80 -13.48 -2.24
C MET A 1 13.47 -12.27 -1.64
N VAL A 2 12.85 -11.11 -1.73
CA VAL A 2 13.34 -9.82 -1.20
C VAL A 2 12.37 -9.36 -0.12
N PRO A 3 12.84 -8.89 1.04
CA PRO A 3 11.97 -8.33 2.06
C PRO A 3 11.47 -6.93 1.65
N ILE A 4 10.16 -6.72 1.72
CA ILE A 4 9.50 -5.47 1.29
C ILE A 4 8.93 -4.71 2.47
N VAL A 5 8.14 -5.40 3.30
CA VAL A 5 7.52 -4.81 4.48
C VAL A 5 7.61 -5.81 5.64
N GLN A 6 7.95 -5.32 6.82
CA GLN A 6 7.87 -6.08 8.06
C GLN A 6 7.26 -5.20 9.14
N VAL A 7 6.14 -5.63 9.71
CA VAL A 7 5.37 -4.83 10.67
C VAL A 7 5.00 -5.67 11.87
N HIS A 8 5.36 -5.18 13.05
CA HIS A 8 4.93 -5.76 14.32
C HIS A 8 3.50 -5.30 14.65
N GLN A 9 2.73 -6.18 15.29
CA GLN A 9 1.36 -5.89 15.71
C GLN A 9 1.27 -4.61 16.57
N ALA A 10 2.28 -4.35 17.40
CA ALA A 10 2.33 -3.17 18.25
C ALA A 10 2.38 -1.85 17.46
N ASP A 11 2.91 -1.87 16.24
CA ASP A 11 3.10 -0.70 15.37
C ASP A 11 1.95 -0.52 14.36
N ALA A 12 0.99 -1.46 14.30
CA ALA A 12 -0.15 -1.44 13.38
C ALA A 12 -1.50 -1.57 14.10
N PRO A 13 -1.87 -0.61 14.97
CA PRO A 13 -3.14 -0.64 15.67
C PRO A 13 -4.30 -0.56 14.68
N GLY A 14 -5.09 -1.63 14.58
CA GLY A 14 -6.25 -1.73 13.68
C GLY A 14 -6.11 -2.79 12.58
N VAL A 15 -4.91 -3.33 12.37
CA VAL A 15 -4.73 -4.50 11.51
C VAL A 15 -5.07 -5.77 12.31
N PRO A 16 -6.00 -6.62 11.84
CA PRO A 16 -6.35 -7.83 12.56
C PRO A 16 -5.31 -8.91 12.30
N PHE A 17 -4.30 -9.04 13.14
CA PHE A 17 -3.32 -10.14 13.06
C PHE A 17 -4.00 -11.49 13.36
N PRO A 18 -3.65 -12.58 12.66
CA PRO A 18 -4.17 -13.90 12.99
C PRO A 18 -3.74 -14.33 14.40
N GLU A 19 -4.55 -15.18 15.03
CA GLU A 19 -4.27 -15.68 16.38
C GLU A 19 -2.89 -16.34 16.46
N GLY A 20 -2.13 -16.03 17.51
CA GLY A 20 -0.80 -16.57 17.72
C GLY A 20 0.29 -15.98 16.83
N THR A 21 0.01 -14.87 16.13
CA THR A 21 1.01 -14.14 15.34
C THR A 21 1.06 -12.67 15.75
N ASP A 22 2.25 -12.08 15.71
CA ASP A 22 2.52 -10.69 16.08
C ASP A 22 3.43 -9.98 15.05
N LEU A 23 3.77 -10.67 13.95
CA LEU A 23 4.61 -10.16 12.87
C LEU A 23 3.98 -10.44 11.50
N LEU A 24 3.75 -9.37 10.73
CA LEU A 24 3.46 -9.42 9.31
C LEU A 24 4.78 -9.26 8.55
N GLN A 25 5.09 -10.19 7.66
CA GLN A 25 6.23 -10.10 6.76
C GLN A 25 5.77 -10.29 5.33
N VAL A 26 6.05 -9.31 4.48
CA VAL A 26 5.79 -9.36 3.05
C VAL A 26 7.13 -9.40 2.32
N LEU A 27 7.30 -10.45 1.53
CA LEU A 27 8.44 -10.66 0.66
C LEU A 27 7.96 -10.63 -0.80
N TRP A 28 8.83 -10.37 -1.77
CA TRP A 28 8.48 -10.68 -3.17
C TRP A 28 9.54 -11.45 -3.93
N CYS A 29 9.09 -12.12 -4.98
CA CYS A 29 9.97 -12.63 -6.02
C CYS A 29 10.29 -11.47 -6.98
N PRO A 30 11.56 -11.03 -7.08
CA PRO A 30 11.93 -9.87 -7.89
C PRO A 30 12.06 -10.18 -9.39
N TYR A 31 11.70 -11.39 -9.82
CA TYR A 31 11.63 -11.72 -11.24
C TYR A 31 10.32 -11.19 -11.82
N ALA A 32 10.31 -10.85 -13.11
CA ALA A 32 9.10 -10.40 -13.77
C ALA A 32 8.10 -11.56 -13.93
N HIS A 33 6.86 -11.35 -13.51
CA HIS A 33 5.79 -12.33 -13.62
C HIS A 33 4.55 -11.77 -14.31
N GLY A 34 3.79 -12.67 -14.94
CA GLY A 34 2.55 -12.34 -15.64
C GLY A 34 2.75 -11.50 -16.89
N GLU A 35 1.65 -10.98 -17.43
CA GLU A 35 1.64 -10.12 -18.62
C GLU A 35 2.25 -8.73 -18.33
N TYR A 36 2.04 -8.23 -17.11
CA TYR A 36 2.49 -6.90 -16.69
C TYR A 36 3.91 -6.89 -16.09
N CYS A 37 4.63 -8.03 -16.13
CA CYS A 37 6.04 -8.12 -15.76
C CYS A 37 6.39 -7.49 -14.40
N TYR A 38 5.65 -7.84 -13.33
CA TYR A 38 5.81 -7.24 -12.00
C TYR A 38 6.28 -8.28 -10.96
N PRO A 39 6.80 -7.85 -9.79
CA PRO A 39 7.25 -8.76 -8.73
C PRO A 39 6.08 -9.43 -8.00
N LEU A 40 6.22 -10.71 -7.66
CA LEU A 40 5.15 -11.47 -6.99
C LEU A 40 5.25 -11.42 -5.47
N PRO A 41 4.25 -10.85 -4.75
CA PRO A 41 4.27 -10.80 -3.31
C PRO A 41 3.98 -12.17 -2.67
N GLN A 42 4.58 -12.40 -1.51
CA GLN A 42 4.31 -13.51 -0.59
C GLN A 42 4.15 -12.94 0.81
N VAL A 43 3.02 -13.27 1.43
CA VAL A 43 2.67 -12.80 2.77
C VAL A 43 2.88 -13.91 3.78
N HIS A 44 3.51 -13.56 4.89
CA HIS A 44 3.75 -14.46 6.01
C HIS A 44 3.33 -13.79 7.31
N TRP A 45 2.38 -14.41 8.00
CA TRP A 45 2.07 -14.11 9.40
C TRP A 45 2.91 -15.00 10.30
N ARG A 46 3.59 -14.42 11.29
CA ARG A 46 4.57 -15.13 12.13
C ARG A 46 4.40 -14.77 13.61
N ASP A 47 4.77 -15.72 14.46
CA ASP A 47 5.12 -15.47 15.86
C ASP A 47 6.59 -15.07 15.91
N SER A 48 6.87 -13.80 16.22
CA SER A 48 8.21 -13.24 16.33
C SER A 48 9.04 -13.93 17.42
N GLY A 49 8.41 -14.40 18.49
CA GLY A 49 9.06 -15.16 19.56
C GLY A 49 9.49 -16.56 19.15
N ALA A 50 8.91 -17.12 18.09
CA ALA A 50 9.29 -18.40 17.51
C ALA A 50 10.46 -18.28 16.51
N ILE A 51 10.80 -17.06 16.06
CA ILE A 51 11.89 -16.81 15.12
C ILE A 51 13.22 -16.88 15.88
N LYS A 52 14.09 -17.81 15.48
CA LYS A 52 15.40 -18.01 16.12
C LYS A 52 16.55 -17.49 15.28
N ASP A 53 16.52 -17.81 13.99
CA ASP A 53 17.59 -17.47 13.05
C ASP A 53 17.13 -16.31 12.17
N ILE A 54 17.73 -15.13 12.38
CA ILE A 54 17.51 -13.96 11.53
C ILE A 54 18.59 -13.97 10.46
N LEU A 55 18.15 -14.09 9.20
CA LEU A 55 19.04 -14.06 8.04
C LEU A 55 19.33 -12.61 7.62
N PRO A 56 20.51 -12.33 7.05
CA PRO A 56 20.76 -11.03 6.44
C PRO A 56 19.85 -10.82 5.22
N THR A 57 19.55 -9.56 4.92
CA THR A 57 18.87 -9.18 3.66
C THR A 57 19.71 -9.66 2.48
N PRO A 58 19.11 -10.39 1.51
CA PRO A 58 19.83 -10.83 0.32
C PRO A 58 20.21 -9.63 -0.53
N GLU A 59 21.43 -9.64 -1.07
CA GLU A 59 21.89 -8.64 -2.03
C GLU A 59 21.02 -8.63 -3.30
N PRO A 60 20.73 -7.45 -3.88
CA PRO A 60 20.04 -7.36 -5.15
C PRO A 60 20.73 -8.14 -6.26
N VAL A 61 19.96 -8.85 -7.07
CA VAL A 61 20.48 -9.56 -8.24
C VAL A 61 20.78 -8.54 -9.34
N GLU A 62 22.02 -8.47 -9.80
CA GLU A 62 22.50 -7.44 -10.75
C GLU A 62 21.68 -7.32 -12.04
N ALA A 63 21.12 -8.44 -12.53
CA ALA A 63 20.32 -8.48 -13.75
C ALA A 63 18.83 -8.10 -13.55
N LEU A 64 18.40 -7.85 -12.32
CA LEU A 64 17.02 -7.49 -11.99
C LEU A 64 16.90 -5.98 -11.70
N PRO A 65 15.70 -5.38 -11.87
CA PRO A 65 15.48 -3.97 -11.60
C PRO A 65 15.83 -3.63 -10.15
N LYS A 66 16.73 -2.66 -9.94
CA LYS A 66 17.22 -2.29 -8.60
C LYS A 66 16.15 -1.56 -7.78
N ASP A 67 15.27 -0.86 -8.45
CA ASP A 67 14.10 -0.14 -7.96
C ASP A 67 12.94 -1.08 -7.55
N TRP A 68 13.15 -2.39 -7.58
CA TRP A 68 12.31 -3.40 -6.93
C TRP A 68 12.92 -3.92 -5.62
N TYR A 69 13.85 -3.17 -5.05
CA TYR A 69 14.45 -3.47 -3.76
C TYR A 69 14.34 -2.20 -2.93
N PRO A 70 13.59 -2.20 -1.82
CA PRO A 70 13.45 -1.00 -1.03
C PRO A 70 14.80 -0.63 -0.41
N ASP A 71 15.17 0.64 -0.54
CA ASP A 71 16.32 1.21 0.16
C ASP A 71 16.04 1.28 1.66
N PRO A 72 17.08 1.16 2.52
CA PRO A 72 16.92 1.41 3.94
C PRO A 72 16.46 2.84 4.22
N CYS A 73 15.26 3.00 4.75
CA CYS A 73 14.67 4.29 5.07
C CYS A 73 14.14 4.36 6.51
N VAL A 74 13.89 5.57 6.98
CA VAL A 74 13.14 5.81 8.23
C VAL A 74 11.65 5.75 7.89
N VAL A 75 10.86 5.16 8.77
CA VAL A 75 9.40 5.10 8.63
C VAL A 75 8.73 5.91 9.74
N HIS A 76 7.66 6.62 9.37
CA HIS A 76 6.83 7.42 10.26
C HIS A 76 5.36 6.97 10.10
N PRO A 77 4.94 5.88 10.76
CA PRO A 77 3.61 5.34 10.58
C PRO A 77 2.57 6.30 11.15
N GLU A 78 1.63 6.74 10.31
CA GLU A 78 0.49 7.55 10.71
C GLU A 78 -0.83 6.78 10.57
N GLN A 79 -1.74 6.96 11.53
CA GLN A 79 -3.07 6.41 11.44
C GLN A 79 -4.01 7.42 10.77
N VAL A 80 -4.42 7.11 9.54
CA VAL A 80 -5.33 7.93 8.76
C VAL A 80 -6.67 7.22 8.54
N THR A 81 -7.72 8.00 8.29
CA THR A 81 -9.01 7.48 7.83
C THR A 81 -9.10 7.64 6.33
N GLU A 82 -9.36 6.54 5.63
CA GLU A 82 -9.54 6.55 4.18
C GLU A 82 -10.99 6.31 3.79
N TYR A 83 -11.30 6.75 2.57
CA TYR A 83 -12.58 6.57 1.90
C TYR A 83 -12.33 6.12 0.46
N PRO A 84 -13.31 5.46 -0.20
CA PRO A 84 -13.14 5.03 -1.58
C PRO A 84 -13.10 6.22 -2.55
N SER A 85 -12.32 6.09 -3.63
CA SER A 85 -12.27 7.01 -4.77
C SER A 85 -12.83 6.38 -6.04
N ARG A 86 -12.02 5.67 -6.84
CA ARG A 86 -12.42 5.03 -8.09
C ARG A 86 -13.43 3.92 -7.87
N ASP A 87 -13.38 3.29 -6.71
CA ASP A 87 -14.32 2.28 -6.25
C ASP A 87 -15.49 2.87 -5.45
N LEU A 88 -15.61 4.21 -5.38
CA LEU A 88 -16.80 4.87 -4.87
C LEU A 88 -17.99 4.58 -5.80
N SER A 89 -19.06 4.04 -5.23
CA SER A 89 -20.25 3.73 -6.03
C SER A 89 -20.81 4.97 -6.73
N ARG A 90 -21.30 4.79 -7.96
CA ARG A 90 -21.88 5.88 -8.75
C ARG A 90 -23.01 6.61 -8.02
N ASP A 91 -23.87 5.87 -7.31
CA ASP A 91 -24.98 6.46 -6.55
C ASP A 91 -24.48 7.33 -5.39
N THR A 92 -23.42 6.90 -4.70
CA THR A 92 -22.80 7.69 -3.62
C THR A 92 -22.07 8.91 -4.17
N HIS A 93 -21.34 8.73 -5.28
CA HIS A 93 -20.70 9.84 -5.98
C HIS A 93 -21.73 10.89 -6.41
N ASP A 94 -22.83 10.48 -7.06
CA ASP A 94 -23.90 11.39 -7.52
C ASP A 94 -24.55 12.11 -6.32
N ALA A 95 -24.77 11.40 -5.20
CA ALA A 95 -25.34 11.99 -3.98
C ALA A 95 -24.42 13.01 -3.30
N LEU A 96 -23.10 12.86 -3.43
CA LEU A 96 -22.09 13.75 -2.83
C LEU A 96 -21.53 14.79 -3.80
N HIS A 97 -21.89 14.73 -5.08
CA HIS A 97 -21.30 15.57 -6.13
C HIS A 97 -21.29 17.06 -5.80
N ALA A 98 -22.43 17.62 -5.35
CA ALA A 98 -22.52 19.03 -4.98
C ALA A 98 -21.55 19.41 -3.82
N ARG A 99 -21.31 18.49 -2.88
CA ARG A 99 -20.36 18.70 -1.78
C ARG A 99 -18.92 18.62 -2.26
N PHE A 100 -18.60 17.77 -3.23
CA PHE A 100 -17.27 17.72 -3.85
C PHE A 100 -16.94 19.02 -4.59
N GLU A 101 -17.91 19.56 -5.34
CA GLU A 101 -17.74 20.86 -6.01
C GLU A 101 -17.58 22.01 -5.02
N GLU A 102 -18.37 22.02 -3.94
CA GLU A 102 -18.24 23.02 -2.87
C GLU A 102 -16.89 22.93 -2.16
N LEU A 103 -16.44 21.72 -1.81
CA LEU A 103 -15.12 21.46 -1.24
C LEU A 103 -14.02 22.03 -2.15
N LYS A 104 -14.06 21.70 -3.44
CA LYS A 104 -13.07 22.18 -4.41
C LYS A 104 -13.11 23.69 -4.54
N ALA A 105 -14.29 24.30 -4.61
CA ALA A 105 -14.44 25.75 -4.71
C ALA A 105 -13.92 26.49 -3.46
N THR A 106 -14.07 25.91 -2.27
CA THR A 106 -13.70 26.55 -0.99
C THR A 106 -12.25 26.30 -0.59
N THR A 107 -11.69 25.13 -0.89
CA THR A 107 -10.36 24.71 -0.42
C THR A 107 -9.34 24.56 -1.55
N GLY A 108 -9.80 24.44 -2.79
CA GLY A 108 -8.96 24.04 -3.92
C GLY A 108 -8.54 22.56 -3.90
N LEU A 109 -9.08 21.75 -3.00
CA LEU A 109 -8.78 20.32 -2.88
C LEU A 109 -9.82 19.47 -3.64
N TYR A 110 -9.33 18.38 -4.22
CA TYR A 110 -10.16 17.36 -4.85
C TYR A 110 -10.36 16.19 -3.89
N TYR A 111 -11.61 15.80 -3.62
CA TYR A 111 -11.91 14.69 -2.71
C TYR A 111 -11.13 13.42 -3.06
N SER A 112 -11.22 12.96 -4.32
CA SER A 112 -10.64 11.69 -4.77
C SER A 112 -9.11 11.66 -4.75
N TYR A 113 -8.44 12.79 -4.56
CA TYR A 113 -6.99 12.89 -4.68
C TYR A 113 -6.33 13.39 -3.39
N HIS A 114 -7.04 14.22 -2.62
CA HIS A 114 -6.52 14.82 -1.40
C HIS A 114 -7.17 14.27 -0.12
N LEU A 115 -8.34 13.60 -0.19
CA LEU A 115 -9.13 13.27 1.01
C LEU A 115 -9.73 11.86 1.04
N ALA A 116 -9.62 11.10 -0.05
CA ALA A 116 -10.20 9.77 -0.15
C ALA A 116 -9.21 8.73 0.39
N GLU A 117 -8.29 8.26 -0.44
CA GLU A 117 -7.22 7.34 -0.08
C GLU A 117 -5.87 8.05 -0.02
N ALA A 118 -5.02 7.65 0.93
CA ALA A 118 -3.63 8.08 0.99
C ALA A 118 -2.83 7.38 -0.13
N PRO A 119 -1.89 8.05 -0.78
CA PRO A 119 -0.87 7.39 -1.59
C PRO A 119 0.10 6.59 -0.70
N GLY A 120 1.12 5.98 -1.30
CA GLY A 120 2.23 5.39 -0.54
C GLY A 120 2.05 3.97 -0.03
N ILE A 121 3.02 3.57 0.79
CA ILE A 121 3.06 2.26 1.42
C ILE A 121 2.15 2.29 2.65
N LYS A 122 1.07 1.51 2.63
CA LYS A 122 0.04 1.56 3.68
C LYS A 122 -0.62 0.23 3.97
N LEU A 123 -1.02 0.05 5.22
CA LEU A 123 -1.75 -1.13 5.69
C LEU A 123 -3.25 -0.86 5.79
N GLY A 124 -4.05 -1.71 5.15
CA GLY A 124 -5.50 -1.56 5.11
C GLY A 124 -5.96 -0.37 4.26
N GLY A 125 -7.17 0.12 4.52
CA GLY A 125 -7.78 1.21 3.73
C GLY A 125 -8.18 0.76 2.32
N TYR A 126 -8.03 1.65 1.35
CA TYR A 126 -8.44 1.46 -0.04
C TYR A 126 -7.22 1.49 -0.97
N PRO A 127 -7.09 0.60 -1.97
CA PRO A 127 -6.03 0.70 -2.95
C PRO A 127 -6.10 2.01 -3.77
N GLY A 128 -4.95 2.58 -4.12
CA GLY A 128 -4.82 3.81 -4.91
C GLY A 128 -4.99 3.60 -6.40
N TRP A 129 -6.10 3.01 -6.83
CA TRP A 129 -6.35 2.58 -8.22
C TRP A 129 -6.00 3.67 -9.25
N THR A 130 -5.08 3.36 -10.16
CA THR A 130 -4.79 4.16 -11.37
C THR A 130 -5.61 3.67 -12.57
N GLN A 131 -5.98 2.39 -12.56
CA GLN A 131 -6.83 1.74 -13.55
C GLN A 131 -8.24 1.44 -12.98
N GLU A 132 -9.01 0.58 -13.66
CA GLU A 132 -10.31 0.14 -13.16
C GLU A 132 -10.13 -0.71 -11.89
N PRO A 133 -10.84 -0.41 -10.78
CA PRO A 133 -10.69 -1.16 -9.55
C PRO A 133 -10.90 -2.66 -9.71
N CYS A 134 -9.94 -3.47 -9.25
CA CYS A 134 -10.00 -4.93 -9.34
C CYS A 134 -9.88 -5.58 -7.96
N TRP A 135 -11.01 -5.71 -7.27
CA TRP A 135 -11.08 -6.42 -6.00
C TRP A 135 -11.13 -7.94 -6.24
N PRO A 136 -10.17 -8.74 -5.72
CA PRO A 136 -10.23 -10.18 -5.87
C PRO A 136 -11.27 -10.81 -4.94
N ASP A 137 -11.93 -11.86 -5.41
CA ASP A 137 -12.75 -12.74 -4.59
C ASP A 137 -11.92 -13.95 -4.12
N CYS A 138 -12.16 -14.40 -2.90
CA CYS A 138 -11.49 -15.56 -2.34
C CYS A 138 -11.93 -16.85 -3.07
N GLU A 139 -11.01 -17.61 -3.63
CA GLU A 139 -11.34 -18.87 -4.32
C GLU A 139 -11.97 -19.92 -3.39
N ALA A 140 -11.72 -19.85 -2.08
CA ALA A 140 -12.20 -20.83 -1.11
C ALA A 140 -13.64 -20.56 -0.62
N CYS A 141 -13.98 -19.31 -0.30
CA CYS A 141 -15.32 -18.96 0.22
C CYS A 141 -16.18 -18.15 -0.75
N GLY A 142 -15.60 -17.54 -1.79
CA GLY A 142 -16.30 -16.67 -2.74
C GLY A 142 -16.57 -15.25 -2.23
N ASP A 143 -16.17 -14.90 -1.00
CA ASP A 143 -16.30 -13.54 -0.50
C ASP A 143 -15.22 -12.63 -1.11
N ARG A 144 -15.59 -11.36 -1.33
CA ARG A 144 -14.63 -10.31 -1.69
C ARG A 144 -13.55 -10.19 -0.61
N MET A 145 -12.30 -10.21 -1.02
CA MET A 145 -11.15 -10.06 -0.12
C MET A 145 -11.04 -8.63 0.40
N GLU A 146 -10.38 -8.47 1.54
CA GLU A 146 -10.09 -7.17 2.14
C GLU A 146 -8.68 -6.71 1.76
N HIS A 147 -8.48 -5.40 1.64
CA HIS A 147 -7.17 -4.84 1.35
C HIS A 147 -6.27 -4.96 2.58
N LEU A 148 -5.09 -5.53 2.39
CA LEU A 148 -4.09 -5.74 3.43
C LEU A 148 -2.97 -4.70 3.35
N LEU A 149 -2.35 -4.54 2.18
CA LEU A 149 -1.16 -3.72 2.00
C LEU A 149 -1.12 -3.14 0.58
N THR A 150 -0.85 -1.86 0.47
CA THR A 150 -0.34 -1.24 -0.77
C THR A 150 1.16 -1.05 -0.62
N VAL A 151 1.91 -1.43 -1.64
CA VAL A 151 3.31 -1.04 -1.84
C VAL A 151 3.36 -0.18 -3.10
N ALA A 152 3.47 1.15 -2.92
CA ALA A 152 3.53 2.10 -4.02
C ALA A 152 4.98 2.51 -4.33
N SER A 153 5.19 3.07 -5.52
CA SER A 153 6.49 3.64 -5.90
C SER A 153 6.80 4.93 -5.13
N GLU A 154 5.79 5.72 -4.80
CA GLU A 154 5.92 7.02 -4.12
C GLU A 154 4.89 7.15 -2.99
N GLU A 155 5.29 7.79 -1.90
CA GLU A 155 4.48 8.10 -0.70
C GLU A 155 3.50 9.24 -0.94
N PHE A 156 3.84 10.18 -1.82
CA PHE A 156 3.00 11.26 -2.32
C PHE A 156 3.65 11.89 -3.55
N ASP A 157 2.94 12.78 -4.23
CA ASP A 157 3.40 13.49 -5.42
C ASP A 157 3.34 15.02 -5.25
N GLY A 158 3.56 15.76 -6.34
CA GLY A 158 3.64 17.23 -6.36
C GLY A 158 2.40 18.00 -5.87
N GLU A 159 1.24 17.36 -5.68
CA GLU A 159 0.04 18.02 -5.13
C GLU A 159 -0.55 17.28 -3.92
N SER A 160 -0.50 15.95 -3.90
CA SER A 160 -1.05 15.14 -2.80
C SER A 160 -0.34 15.35 -1.45
N TRP A 161 0.92 15.84 -1.46
CA TRP A 161 1.66 16.23 -0.25
C TRP A 161 0.89 17.24 0.62
N ARG A 162 -0.02 18.03 0.05
CA ARG A 162 -0.81 19.05 0.75
C ARG A 162 -1.66 18.46 1.89
N THR A 163 -2.02 17.19 1.79
CA THR A 163 -2.84 16.46 2.77
C THR A 163 -2.17 15.19 3.27
N TRP A 164 -1.32 14.56 2.47
CA TRP A 164 -0.75 13.25 2.77
C TRP A 164 0.73 13.26 3.16
N LEU A 165 1.40 14.41 3.14
CA LEU A 165 2.77 14.53 3.67
C LEU A 165 2.76 14.27 5.19
N PRO A 166 3.48 13.23 5.66
CA PRO A 166 3.61 12.94 7.09
C PRO A 166 4.09 14.16 7.87
N VAL A 167 3.63 14.30 9.11
CA VAL A 167 3.96 15.45 9.96
C VAL A 167 5.46 15.52 10.22
N GLU A 168 6.11 14.37 10.41
CA GLU A 168 7.55 14.25 10.63
C GLU A 168 8.40 14.68 9.43
N ASP A 169 7.86 14.58 8.21
CA ASP A 169 8.57 14.93 6.97
C ASP A 169 8.34 16.39 6.54
N ARG A 170 7.54 17.15 7.29
CA ARG A 170 7.31 18.57 7.03
C ARG A 170 8.53 19.41 7.39
N THR A 171 8.88 20.29 6.47
CA THR A 171 9.95 21.29 6.62
C THR A 171 9.38 22.70 6.50
N ASP A 172 10.16 23.71 6.91
CA ASP A 172 9.79 25.12 6.76
C ASP A 172 9.53 25.53 5.30
N SER A 173 10.13 24.81 4.34
CA SER A 173 9.97 24.99 2.89
C SER A 173 8.94 24.05 2.25
N GLY A 174 8.19 23.26 3.04
CA GLY A 174 7.30 22.21 2.55
C GLY A 174 7.87 20.83 2.85
N TRP A 175 8.62 20.26 1.90
CA TRP A 175 9.24 18.94 2.01
C TRP A 175 10.53 18.88 1.17
N THR A 176 11.30 17.80 1.30
CA THR A 176 12.53 17.56 0.50
C THR A 176 12.28 16.48 -0.53
N GLU A 177 12.86 16.59 -1.74
CA GLU A 177 12.73 15.61 -2.85
C GLU A 177 13.08 14.14 -2.53
N ALA A 178 13.54 13.82 -1.32
CA ALA A 178 13.75 12.44 -0.87
C ALA A 178 12.56 11.87 -0.05
N ALA A 179 11.58 12.71 0.30
CA ALA A 179 10.48 12.35 1.19
C ALA A 179 9.29 11.75 0.44
N ASP A 180 9.17 11.99 -0.86
CA ASP A 180 8.16 11.37 -1.73
C ASP A 180 8.53 9.93 -2.08
N ASN A 181 9.81 9.58 -2.18
CA ASN A 181 10.25 8.21 -2.45
C ASN A 181 11.43 7.77 -1.55
N PRO A 182 11.22 7.67 -0.23
CA PRO A 182 12.28 7.28 0.70
C PRO A 182 12.70 5.82 0.51
N ALA A 183 11.81 4.96 0.01
CA ALA A 183 12.07 3.55 -0.25
C ALA A 183 12.80 3.30 -1.58
N GLY A 184 12.98 4.31 -2.43
CA GLY A 184 13.65 4.18 -3.73
C GLY A 184 12.95 3.23 -4.71
N LEU A 185 11.64 3.02 -4.56
CA LEU A 185 10.89 2.07 -5.37
C LEU A 185 10.46 2.70 -6.70
N CYS A 186 10.42 1.90 -7.76
CA CYS A 186 9.79 2.27 -9.02
C CYS A 186 9.18 1.02 -9.67
N LEU A 187 7.85 0.96 -9.67
CA LEU A 187 7.08 -0.21 -10.07
C LEU A 187 6.30 0.11 -11.35
N GLY A 188 6.85 -0.30 -12.50
CA GLY A 188 6.26 0.06 -13.80
C GLY A 188 6.40 1.56 -14.08
N ASP A 189 5.33 2.21 -14.53
CA ASP A 189 5.26 3.67 -14.69
C ASP A 189 4.68 4.31 -13.40
N VAL A 190 5.49 4.29 -12.34
CA VAL A 190 5.14 4.83 -11.00
C VAL A 190 3.85 4.24 -10.43
N GLY A 191 3.73 2.91 -10.52
CA GLY A 191 2.59 2.13 -10.05
C GLY A 191 2.72 1.60 -8.63
N GLY A 192 1.93 0.57 -8.34
CA GLY A 192 1.92 -0.11 -7.05
C GLY A 192 1.43 -1.55 -7.11
N VAL A 193 1.79 -2.31 -6.07
CA VAL A 193 1.28 -3.66 -5.82
C VAL A 193 0.29 -3.60 -4.67
N TYR A 194 -0.92 -4.09 -4.90
CA TYR A 194 -1.97 -4.20 -3.90
C TYR A 194 -2.09 -5.65 -3.45
N ILE A 195 -2.12 -5.87 -2.15
CA ILE A 195 -2.20 -7.19 -1.54
C ILE A 195 -3.50 -7.25 -0.76
N PHE A 196 -4.22 -8.35 -0.94
CA PHE A 196 -5.52 -8.61 -0.36
C PHE A 196 -5.49 -9.89 0.44
N GLU A 197 -6.39 -9.98 1.41
CA GLU A 197 -6.57 -11.18 2.23
C GLU A 197 -8.04 -11.50 2.45
N CYS A 198 -8.37 -12.78 2.53
CA CYS A 198 -9.69 -13.19 2.97
C CYS A 198 -9.68 -13.35 4.49
N ARG A 199 -10.49 -12.55 5.19
CA ARG A 199 -10.63 -12.63 6.66
C ARG A 199 -11.70 -13.61 7.12
N THR A 200 -12.53 -14.13 6.20
CA THR A 200 -13.51 -15.18 6.49
C THR A 200 -12.87 -16.55 6.63
N CYS A 201 -11.86 -16.85 5.80
CA CYS A 201 -11.18 -18.14 5.77
C CYS A 201 -10.08 -18.24 6.83
N LEU A 202 -9.98 -19.40 7.49
CA LEU A 202 -9.00 -19.62 8.58
C LEU A 202 -7.55 -19.55 8.11
N ASP A 203 -7.27 -20.00 6.89
CA ASP A 203 -5.95 -19.99 6.28
C ASP A 203 -5.54 -18.62 5.70
N ARG A 204 -6.43 -17.62 5.77
CA ARG A 204 -6.28 -16.27 5.19
C ARG A 204 -5.61 -16.28 3.81
N PRO A 205 -6.27 -16.87 2.79
CA PRO A 205 -5.79 -16.83 1.42
C PRO A 205 -5.45 -15.40 1.00
N ILE A 206 -4.45 -15.27 0.12
CA ILE A 206 -3.88 -14.00 -0.31
C ILE A 206 -4.16 -13.79 -1.80
N GLY A 207 -4.70 -12.62 -2.12
CA GLY A 207 -4.82 -12.11 -3.48
C GLY A 207 -3.83 -10.97 -3.69
N HIS A 208 -3.51 -10.65 -4.93
CA HIS A 208 -2.74 -9.47 -5.25
C HIS A 208 -3.13 -8.92 -6.62
N TRP A 209 -2.86 -7.64 -6.81
CA TRP A 209 -3.03 -6.95 -8.08
C TRP A 209 -1.86 -5.99 -8.29
N PHE A 210 -1.47 -5.80 -9.54
CA PHE A 210 -0.50 -4.79 -9.93
C PHE A 210 -1.20 -3.75 -10.80
N ASP A 211 -0.96 -2.49 -10.49
CA ASP A 211 -1.54 -1.35 -11.18
C ASP A 211 -0.45 -0.34 -11.51
N CYS A 212 -0.48 0.24 -12.70
CA CYS A 212 0.43 1.29 -13.12
C CYS A 212 -0.25 2.26 -14.09
N SER A 213 0.26 3.48 -14.16
CA SER A 213 -0.27 4.54 -15.03
C SER A 213 0.03 4.31 -16.51
#